data_AF-A0A420ELN2-F1
#
_entry.id   AF-A0A420ELN2-F1
#
_cell.length_a   1.000
_cell.length_b   1.000
_cell.length_c   1.000
_cell.angle_alpha   90.00
_cell.angle_beta   90.00
_cell.angle_gamma   90.00
#
_symmetry.space_group_name_H-M   'P 1'
#
loop_
_entity.id
_entity.type
_entity.pdbx_description
1 polymer ?
#
loop_
_entity_poly.entity_id
_entity_poly.type
_entity_poly.pdbx_seq_one_letter_code
_entity_poly.pdbx_strand_id
1 'polypeptide(L)' 'MHDIGETWLKRQKTRRQLAQMPAYLLRDVGLTEADRYSESRKHFWQN' A
#
# COMPACT_ATOMS: atom_id res chain seq x y z
N MET A 1 12.49 -12.69 17.44
CA MET A 1 11.47 -11.66 17.69
C MET A 1 11.31 -10.88 16.40
N HIS A 2 10.13 -10.90 15.75
CA HIS A 2 9.88 -9.95 14.67
C HIS A 2 9.61 -8.59 15.29
N ASP A 3 10.43 -7.61 14.94
CA ASP A 3 10.28 -6.27 15.44
C ASP A 3 9.00 -5.66 14.84
N ILE A 4 8.08 -5.30 15.74
CA ILE A 4 6.79 -4.73 15.38
C ILE A 4 7.03 -3.41 14.62
N GLY A 5 8.10 -2.67 14.98
CA GLY A 5 8.52 -1.43 14.32
C GLY A 5 8.88 -1.63 12.85
N GLU A 6 9.60 -2.70 12.51
CA GLU A 6 9.93 -3.04 11.12
C GLU A 6 8.69 -3.33 10.29
N THR A 7 7.71 -4.02 10.89
CA THR A 7 6.43 -4.33 10.22
C THR A 7 5.66 -3.04 9.90
N TRP A 8 5.61 -2.09 10.84
CA TRP A 8 4.98 -0.79 10.64
C TRP A 8 5.68 0.04 9.57
N LEU A 9 7.00 0.12 9.59
CA LEU A 9 7.80 0.84 8.58
C LEU A 9 7.60 0.24 7.19
N LYS A 10 7.58 -1.09 7.07
CA LYS A 10 7.36 -1.78 5.79
C LYS A 10 5.98 -1.47 5.24
N ARG A 11 4.93 -1.56 6.07
CA ARG A 11 3.55 -1.20 5.68
C ARG A 11 3.42 0.27 5.24
N GLN A 12 4.03 1.19 5.98
CA GLN A 12 4.03 2.61 5.62
C GLN A 12 4.70 2.83 4.25
N LYS A 13 5.87 2.24 4.04
CA LYS A 13 6.61 2.34 2.77
C LYS A 13 5.81 1.78 1.61
N THR A 14 5.22 0.59 1.77
CA THR A 14 4.40 -0.06 0.74
C THR A 14 3.17 0.76 0.38
N ARG A 15 2.43 1.32 1.35
CA ARG A 15 1.28 2.20 1.07
C ARG A 15 1.68 3.46 0.32
N ARG A 16 2.82 4.06 0.68
CA ARG A 16 3.36 5.23 -0.03
C ARG A 16 3.79 4.90 -1.46
N GLN A 17 4.37 3.72 -1.68
CA GLN A 17 4.72 3.22 -3.00
C GLN A 17 3.48 2.95 -3.84
N LEU A 18 2.45 2.32 -3.28
CA LEU A 18 1.18 2.06 -3.94
C LEU A 18 0.46 3.36 -4.35
N ALA A 19 0.45 4.37 -3.46
CA ALA A 19 -0.16 5.67 -3.76
C ALA A 19 0.54 6.43 -4.90
N GLN A 20 1.86 6.28 -5.03
CA GLN A 20 2.67 6.90 -6.09
C GLN A 20 2.81 6.01 -7.34
N MET A 21 2.23 4.80 -7.33
CA MET A 21 2.39 3.84 -8.41
C MET A 21 1.59 4.30 -9.64
N PRO A 22 2.21 4.37 -10.83
CA PRO A 22 1.52 4.78 -12.04
C PRO A 22 0.53 3.70 -12.51
N ALA A 23 -0.54 4.13 -13.18
CA ALA A 23 -1.69 3.28 -13.52
C ALA A 23 -1.34 2.04 -14.37
N TYR A 24 -0.30 2.11 -15.20
CA TYR A 24 0.14 0.96 -16.01
C TYR A 24 0.77 -0.15 -15.15
N LEU A 25 1.48 0.20 -14.06
CA LEU A 25 2.04 -0.76 -13.12
C LEU A 25 0.96 -1.40 -12.24
N LEU A 26 -0.08 -0.64 -11.89
CA LEU A 26 -1.24 -1.22 -11.21
C LEU A 26 -1.86 -2.33 -12.06
N ARG A 27 -2.06 -2.08 -13.35
CA ARG A 27 -2.60 -3.05 -14.30
C ARG A 27 -1.72 -4.29 -14.46
N ASP A 28 -0.40 -4.11 -14.47
CA ASP A 28 0.56 -5.22 -14.57
C ASP A 28 0.49 -6.18 -13.37
N VAL A 29 0.24 -5.63 -12.17
CA VAL A 29 0.06 -6.40 -10.93
C VAL A 29 -1.39 -6.89 -10.74
N GLY A 30 -2.30 -6.56 -11.68
CA GLY A 30 -3.71 -6.90 -11.61
C GLY A 30 -4.52 -6.07 -10.62
N LEU A 31 -4.00 -4.92 -10.19
CA LEU A 31 -4.68 -3.96 -9.31
C LEU A 31 -5.39 -2.89 -10.13
N THR A 32 -6.56 -2.46 -9.65
CA THR A 32 -7.29 -1.34 -10.24
C THR A 32 -6.95 -0.03 -9.53
N GLU A 33 -7.30 1.10 -10.17
CA GLU A 33 -7.21 2.40 -9.49
C GLU A 33 -8.14 2.49 -8.28
N ALA A 34 -9.27 1.78 -8.30
CA ALA A 34 -10.18 1.69 -7.16
C ALA A 34 -9.51 0.99 -5.97
N ASP A 35 -8.76 -0.09 -6.22
CA ASP A 35 -7.96 -0.76 -5.18
C ASP A 35 -6.89 0.16 -4.60
N ARG A 36 -6.12 0.84 -5.46
CA ARG A 36 -5.13 1.85 -5.01
C ARG A 36 -5.79 2.91 -4.13
N TYR A 37 -6.95 3.40 -4.55
CA TYR A 37 -7.64 4.47 -3.83
C TYR A 37 -8.17 3.99 -2.49
N SER A 38 -8.79 2.80 -2.44
CA SER A 38 -9.24 2.13 -1.23
C SER A 38 -8.09 1.91 -0.25
N GLU A 39 -7.00 1.30 -0.71
CA GLU A 39 -5.82 1.00 0.11
C GLU A 39 -5.09 2.25 0.61
N SER A 40 -5.04 3.31 -0.20
CA SER A 40 -4.44 4.60 0.22
C SER A 40 -5.30 5.35 1.24
N ARG A 41 -6.63 5.13 1.22
CA ARG A 41 -7.59 5.77 2.12
C ARG A 41 -7.90 4.96 3.37
N LYS A 42 -7.47 3.70 3.44
CA LYS A 42 -7.55 2.91 4.67
C LYS A 42 -6.82 3.66 5.79
N HIS A 43 -7.49 3.75 6.93
CA HIS A 43 -6.89 4.35 8.12
C HIS A 43 -5.71 3.50 8.58
N PHE A 44 -4.71 4.13 9.20
CA PHE A 44 -3.47 3.44 9.59
C PHE A 44 -3.69 2.24 10.53
N TRP A 45 -4.80 2.22 11.28
CA TRP A 45 -5.20 1.13 12.19
C TRP A 45 -5.94 -0.02 11.51
N GLN A 46 -6.33 0.13 10.24
CA GLN A 46 -6.98 -0.93 9.47
C GLN A 46 -5.93 -1.67 8.62
N ASN A 47 -5.92 -3.00 8.72
CA ASN A 47 -5.26 -3.88 7.75
C ASN A 47 -6.30 -4.27 6.70
#